data_AF-A0A6P0DT81-F1
#
_entry.id   AF-A0A6P0DT81-F1
#
_cell.length_a   1.000
_cell.length_b   1.000
_cell.length_c   1.000
_cell.angle_alpha   90.00
_cell.angle_beta   90.00
_cell.angle_gamma   90.00
#
_symmetry.space_group_name_H-M   'P 1'
#
loop_
_entity.id
_entity.type
_entity.pdbx_description
1 polymer ?
#
loop_
_entity_poly.entity_id
_entity_poly.type
_entity_poly.pdbx_seq_one_letter_code
_entity_poly.pdbx_strand_id
1 'polypeptide(L)' 'MEGQANTLEELAALQKAYAAYVPMLRLGRPEEQAAAAVFLASDESSFMTGSDMLVDGGISNI' A
#
# COMPACT_ATOMS: atom_id res chain seq x y z
N MET A 1 -15.49 0.83 -10.96
CA MET A 1 -15.81 -0.38 -10.18
C MET A 1 -16.09 0.06 -8.76
N GLU A 2 -17.36 0.24 -8.39
CA GLU A 2 -17.72 0.38 -6.97
C GLU A 2 -17.64 -1.01 -6.34
N GLY A 3 -16.47 -1.32 -5.77
CA GLY A 3 -16.29 -2.50 -4.94
C GLY A 3 -16.88 -2.23 -3.57
N GLN A 4 -18.19 -2.38 -3.43
CA GLN A 4 -18.84 -2.37 -2.12
C GLN A 4 -19.01 -3.81 -1.64
N ALA A 5 -18.24 -4.19 -0.62
CA ALA A 5 -18.57 -5.34 0.21
C ALA A 5 -19.71 -4.92 1.14
N ASN A 6 -20.82 -5.66 1.10
CA ASN A 6 -22.01 -5.37 1.90
C ASN A 6 -22.00 -6.13 3.23
N THR A 7 -21.05 -7.06 3.39
CA THR A 7 -20.83 -7.85 4.61
C THR A 7 -19.34 -7.95 4.97
N LEU A 8 -19.05 -8.31 6.22
CA LEU A 8 -17.66 -8.53 6.68
C LEU A 8 -17.00 -9.73 6.00
N GLU A 9 -17.76 -10.75 5.64
CA GLU A 9 -17.26 -11.92 4.91
C GLU A 9 -16.85 -11.54 3.49
N GLU A 10 -17.69 -10.78 2.78
CA GLU A 10 -17.35 -10.23 1.46
C GLU A 10 -16.12 -9.32 1.52
N LEU A 11 -15.99 -8.52 2.57
CA LEU A 11 -14.80 -7.67 2.78
C LEU A 11 -13.54 -8.51 2.94
N ALA A 12 -13.58 -9.54 3.78
CA ALA A 12 -12.45 -10.43 4.00
C ALA A 12 -12.07 -11.20 2.72
N ALA A 13 -13.07 -11.68 1.97
CA ALA A 13 -12.84 -12.34 0.68
C ALA A 13 -12.20 -11.39 -0.33
N LEU A 14 -12.67 -10.14 -0.40
CA LEU A 14 -12.12 -9.10 -1.27
C LEU A 14 -10.67 -8.76 -0.89
N GLN A 15 -10.39 -8.59 0.41
CA GLN A 15 -9.03 -8.34 0.89
C GLN A 15 -8.08 -9.48 0.52
N LYS A 16 -8.51 -10.73 0.68
CA LYS A 16 -7.74 -11.91 0.31
C LYS A 16 -7.47 -11.96 -1.19
N ALA A 17 -8.48 -11.64 -2.01
CA ALA A 17 -8.34 -11.59 -3.46
C ALA A 17 -7.30 -10.54 -3.89
N TYR A 18 -7.34 -9.34 -3.30
CA TYR A 18 -6.34 -8.30 -3.60
C TYR A 18 -4.95 -8.66 -3.10
N ALA A 19 -4.84 -9.22 -1.89
CA ALA A 19 -3.55 -9.63 -1.32
C ALA A 19 -2.81 -10.64 -2.22
N ALA A 20 -3.53 -11.48 -2.97
CA ALA A 20 -2.95 -12.44 -3.90
C ALA A 20 -2.21 -11.81 -5.09
N TYR A 21 -2.53 -10.55 -5.44
CA TYR A 21 -1.84 -9.79 -6.48
C TYR A 21 -0.65 -8.98 -5.95
N VAL A 22 -0.48 -8.89 -4.63
CA VAL A 22 0.66 -8.23 -4.01
C VAL A 22 1.77 -9.26 -3.83
N PRO A 23 3.01 -9.04 -4.29
CA PRO A 23 4.11 -9.98 -4.09
C PRO A 23 4.36 -10.37 -2.62
N MET A 24 4.11 -9.44 -1.68
CA MET A 24 4.17 -9.72 -0.24
C MET A 24 2.99 -10.53 0.32
N LEU A 25 2.02 -10.94 -0.51
CA LEU A 25 0.85 -11.75 -0.16
C LEU A 25 0.00 -11.19 0.97
N ARG A 26 -0.02 -9.86 1.09
CA ARG A 26 -0.85 -9.12 2.05
C ARG A 26 -1.13 -7.72 1.54
N LEU A 27 -2.19 -7.10 2.05
CA LEU A 27 -2.40 -5.68 1.87
C LEU A 27 -1.42 -4.87 2.71
N GLY A 28 -1.08 -3.68 2.21
CA GLY A 28 -0.38 -2.67 2.99
C GLY A 28 -1.22 -2.19 4.16
N ARG A 29 -0.57 -1.84 5.26
CA ARG A 29 -1.22 -1.21 6.42
C ARG A 29 -1.12 0.31 6.30
N PRO A 30 -2.12 1.07 6.81
CA PRO A 30 -2.07 2.54 6.78
C PRO A 30 -0.80 3.13 7.39
N GLU A 31 -0.27 2.50 8.43
CA GLU A 31 0.95 2.95 9.12
C GLU A 31 2.19 2.87 8.23
N GLU A 32 2.22 1.98 7.24
CA GLU A 32 3.34 1.84 6.30
C GLU A 32 3.37 3.03 5.32
N GLN A 33 2.19 3.50 4.89
CA GLN A 33 2.08 4.72 4.08
C GLN A 33 2.39 5.97 4.90
N ALA A 34 1.88 6.05 6.13
CA ALA A 34 2.15 7.16 7.04
C ALA A 34 3.64 7.28 7.35
N ALA A 35 4.33 6.16 7.60
CA ALA A 35 5.77 6.15 7.85
C ALA A 35 6.56 6.66 6.63
N ALA A 36 6.17 6.29 5.41
CA ALA A 36 6.80 6.80 4.20
C ALA A 36 6.58 8.31 4.02
N ALA A 37 5.38 8.80 4.30
CA ALA A 37 5.08 10.23 4.28
C ALA A 37 5.89 11.00 5.34
N VAL A 38 6.01 10.45 6.56
CA VAL A 38 6.84 11.03 7.63
C VAL A 38 8.31 11.05 7.22
N PHE A 39 8.82 9.99 6.61
CA PHE A 39 10.19 9.95 6.08
C PHE A 39 10.41 11.05 5.03
N LEU A 40 9.50 11.20 4.04
CA LEU A 40 9.60 12.26 3.03
C LEU A 40 9.49 13.69 3.59
N ALA A 41 8.87 13.84 4.77
CA ALA A 41 8.77 15.11 5.48
C ALA A 41 9.94 15.38 6.43
N SER A 42 10.87 14.44 6.57
CA SER A 42 11.98 14.49 7.54
C SER A 42 13.28 15.00 6.90
N ASP A 43 14.27 15.32 7.73
CA ASP A 43 15.59 15.76 7.26
C ASP A 43 16.36 14.62 6.58
N GLU A 44 16.02 13.37 6.88
CA GLU A 44 16.58 12.16 6.29
C GLU A 44 16.33 12.06 4.77
N SER A 45 15.34 12.77 4.23
CA SER A 45 15.07 12.85 2.79
C SER A 45 15.50 14.18 2.15
N SER A 46 16.40 14.94 2.77
CA SER A 46 16.79 16.31 2.36
C SER A 46 17.30 16.46 0.92
N PHE A 47 17.72 15.38 0.25
CA PHE A 47 18.16 15.39 -1.15
C PHE A 47 17.25 14.59 -2.10
N MET A 48 16.08 14.16 -1.62
CA MET A 48 15.09 13.45 -2.43
C MET A 48 14.05 14.45 -2.95
N THR A 49 13.99 14.63 -4.26
CA THR A 49 12.97 15.48 -4.91
C THR A 49 12.67 14.99 -6.32
N GLY A 50 11.49 15.31 -6.83
CA GLY A 50 11.07 15.00 -8.21
C GLY A 50 11.06 13.50 -8.57
N SER A 51 10.93 12.63 -7.57
CA SER A 51 10.98 11.17 -7.72
C SER A 51 9.83 10.51 -6.98
N ASP A 52 9.34 9.39 -7.50
CA ASP A 52 8.31 8.57 -6.84
C ASP A 52 8.94 7.62 -5.80
N MET A 53 8.33 7.55 -4.61
CA MET A 53 8.67 6.56 -3.58
C MET A 53 7.59 5.48 -3.54
N LEU A 54 7.87 4.32 -4.13
CA LEU A 54 6.92 3.21 -4.17
C LEU A 54 6.88 2.45 -2.84
N VAL A 55 5.69 2.37 -2.26
CA VAL A 55 5.40 1.64 -1.01
C VAL A 55 4.17 0.75 -1.22
N ASP A 56 4.29 -0.21 -2.13
CA ASP A 56 3.15 -0.96 -2.67
C ASP A 56 3.25 -2.48 -2.46
N GLY A 57 4.21 -2.94 -1.67
CA GLY A 57 4.45 -4.37 -1.46
C GLY A 57 4.98 -5.10 -2.70
N GLY A 58 5.52 -4.36 -3.68
CA GLY A 58 6.19 -4.88 -4.87
C GLY A 58 5.31 -4.95 -6.12
N ILE A 59 4.06 -4.49 -6.08
CA ILE A 59 3.12 -4.58 -7.21
C ILE A 59 3.69 -3.98 -8.49
N SER A 60 4.35 -2.82 -8.39
CA SER A 60 4.86 -2.10 -9.56
C SER A 60 6.15 -2.69 -10.14
N ASN A 61 6.73 -3.73 -9.52
CA ASN A 61 8.02 -4.31 -9.90
C ASN A 61 7.93 -5.78 -10.37
N ILE A 62 6.74 -6.24 -10.76
CA ILE A 62 6.53 -7.55 -11.41
C ILE A 62 6.28 -7.39 -12.91
#